data_AF-A0AA37LTA9-F1
#
_entry.id   AF-A0AA37LTA9-F1
#
_cell.length_a   1.000
_cell.length_b   1.000
_cell.length_c   1.000
_cell.angle_alpha   90.00
_cell.angle_beta   90.00
_cell.angle_gamma   90.00
#
_symmetry.space_group_name_H-M   'P 1'
#
loop_
_entity.id
_entity.type
_entity.pdbx_description
1 polymer ?
#
loop_
_entity_poly.entity_id
_entity_poly.type
_entity_poly.pdbx_seq_one_letter_code
_entity_poly.pdbx_strand_id
1 'polypeptide(L)'
;MDREEGWRVRCLDDEPIYCEAPYDEAEVLYAGSDDEYYDNPNERKSRYEKAAIRFLQGHTPVLLTTVLRGPFEGPDAKGWKENGANGIHSDV
;
A
#
# COMPACT_ATOMS: atom_id res chain seq x y z
N MET A 1 4.33 30.05 10.01
CA MET A 1 4.96 28.80 9.57
C MET A 1 4.25 27.67 10.30
N ASP A 2 3.12 27.23 9.78
CA ASP A 2 2.36 26.12 10.37
C ASP A 2 3.12 24.82 10.15
N ARG A 3 3.36 24.09 11.24
CA ARG A 3 4.14 22.85 11.30
C ARG A 3 3.26 21.58 11.25
N GLU A 4 2.05 21.65 10.69
CA GLU A 4 1.08 20.55 10.75
C GLU A 4 0.86 19.76 9.43
N GLU A 5 1.61 20.01 8.35
CA GLU A 5 1.41 19.34 7.05
C GLU A 5 2.66 18.60 6.50
N GLY A 6 3.50 18.09 7.40
CA GLY A 6 4.92 17.79 7.17
C GLY A 6 5.35 16.78 6.09
N TRP A 7 4.47 16.22 5.24
CA TRP A 7 4.89 15.33 4.16
C TRP A 7 3.92 15.21 2.96
N ARG A 8 2.76 15.89 2.97
CA ARG A 8 1.82 15.80 1.84
C ARG A 8 2.26 16.75 0.73
N VAL A 9 3.23 16.30 -0.05
CA VAL A 9 3.59 16.94 -1.33
C VAL A 9 2.37 16.82 -2.25
N ARG A 10 1.72 17.95 -2.57
CA ARG A 10 0.53 17.98 -3.42
C ARG A 10 0.86 17.91 -4.92
N CYS A 11 2.11 18.16 -5.29
CA CYS A 11 2.61 18.21 -6.67
C CYS A 11 4.12 17.97 -6.72
N LEU A 12 4.61 17.31 -7.78
CA LEU A 12 6.04 16.98 -7.99
C LEU A 12 6.80 18.07 -8.79
N ASP A 13 6.33 19.32 -8.75
CA ASP A 13 6.83 20.42 -9.59
C ASP A 13 6.98 19.99 -11.07
N ASP A 14 8.18 20.10 -11.65
CA ASP A 14 8.48 19.73 -13.04
C ASP A 14 8.90 18.25 -13.20
N GLU A 15 8.96 17.46 -12.12
CA GLU A 15 9.35 16.06 -12.20
C GLU A 15 8.22 15.19 -12.80
N PRO A 16 8.56 14.25 -13.69
CA PRO A 16 7.58 13.33 -14.24
C PRO A 16 7.03 12.41 -13.15
N ILE A 17 5.72 12.14 -13.19
CA ILE A 17 5.05 11.25 -12.23
C ILE A 17 5.53 9.80 -12.37
N TYR A 18 5.98 9.41 -13.56
CA TYR A 18 6.43 8.07 -13.88
C TYR A 18 7.81 8.07 -14.55
N CYS A 19 8.63 7.08 -14.19
CA CYS A 19 9.91 6.78 -14.82
C CYS A 19 10.04 5.25 -14.92
N GLU A 20 10.52 4.75 -16.06
CA GLU A 20 10.85 3.33 -16.21
C GLU A 20 12.04 3.00 -15.31
N ALA A 21 11.98 1.86 -14.62
CA ALA A 21 13.12 1.39 -13.86
C ALA A 21 14.24 1.00 -14.84
N PRO A 22 15.50 1.43 -14.61
CA PRO A 22 16.61 0.91 -15.39
C PRO A 22 16.79 -0.58 -15.10
N TYR A 23 17.01 -1.39 -16.14
CA TYR A 23 17.27 -2.83 -16.02
C TYR A 23 18.28 -3.28 -17.09
N ASP A 24 18.95 -4.40 -16.83
CA ASP A 24 19.77 -5.09 -17.82
C ASP A 24 18.88 -6.07 -18.61
N GLU A 25 18.89 -5.99 -19.93
CA GLU A 25 18.14 -6.89 -20.81
C GLU A 25 18.54 -8.36 -20.60
N ALA A 26 19.79 -8.62 -20.18
CA ALA A 26 20.27 -9.96 -19.88
C ALA A 26 19.63 -10.57 -18.60
N GLU A 27 19.08 -9.73 -17.72
CA GLU A 27 18.40 -10.16 -16.49
C GLU A 27 16.88 -10.34 -16.67
N VAL A 28 16.34 -10.04 -17.85
CA VAL A 28 14.90 -10.18 -18.14
C VAL A 28 14.55 -11.66 -18.31
N LEU A 29 13.91 -12.23 -17.29
CA LEU A 29 13.43 -13.62 -17.33
C LEU A 29 12.24 -13.80 -18.29
N TYR A 30 11.36 -12.79 -18.36
CA TYR A 30 10.19 -12.81 -19.24
C TYR A 30 9.82 -11.40 -19.69
N ALA A 31 10.03 -11.11 -20.98
CA ALA A 31 9.77 -9.80 -21.55
C ALA A 31 8.27 -9.54 -21.68
N GLY A 32 7.83 -8.35 -21.23
CA GLY A 32 6.43 -7.95 -21.29
C GLY A 32 5.54 -8.50 -20.17
N SER A 33 6.11 -9.15 -19.14
CA SER A 33 5.38 -9.65 -17.97
C SER A 33 4.45 -8.60 -17.36
N ASP A 34 4.95 -7.37 -17.28
CA ASP A 34 4.22 -6.25 -16.67
C ASP A 34 3.03 -5.81 -17.51
N ASP A 35 3.06 -6.09 -18.82
CA ASP A 35 2.08 -5.61 -19.79
C ASP A 35 1.02 -6.68 -20.14
N GLU A 36 1.15 -7.93 -19.66
CA GLU A 36 0.26 -9.06 -19.97
C GLU A 36 -1.24 -8.79 -19.71
N TYR A 37 -1.54 -7.94 -18.73
CA TYR A 37 -2.91 -7.61 -18.31
C TYR A 37 -3.45 -6.30 -18.91
N TYR A 38 -2.72 -5.71 -19.86
CA TYR A 38 -3.03 -4.42 -20.45
C TYR A 38 -3.09 -4.54 -21.97
N ASP A 39 -3.93 -3.71 -22.61
CA ASP A 39 -4.01 -3.72 -24.07
C ASP A 39 -2.73 -3.16 -24.71
N ASN A 40 -2.00 -2.31 -23.98
CA ASN A 40 -0.71 -1.75 -24.38
C ASN A 40 0.09 -1.21 -23.18
N PRO A 41 1.43 -1.04 -23.31
CA PRO A 41 2.28 -0.55 -22.24
C PRO A 41 1.95 0.87 -21.74
N ASN A 42 1.35 1.72 -22.58
CA ASN A 42 0.97 3.07 -22.17
C ASN A 42 -0.22 3.06 -21.20
N GLU A 43 -1.08 2.06 -21.26
CA GLU A 43 -2.19 1.92 -20.33
C GLU A 43 -1.70 1.65 -18.91
N ARG A 44 -0.70 0.76 -18.75
CA ARG A 44 -0.03 0.51 -17.47
C ARG A 44 0.51 1.81 -16.86
N LYS A 45 1.24 2.59 -17.66
CA LYS A 45 1.79 3.90 -17.26
C LYS A 45 0.69 4.85 -16.79
N SER A 46 -0.37 5.01 -17.58
CA SER A 46 -1.50 5.89 -17.22
C SER A 46 -2.17 5.50 -15.91
N ARG A 47 -2.28 4.19 -15.61
CA ARG A 47 -2.85 3.73 -14.34
C ARG A 47 -1.95 4.05 -13.15
N TYR A 48 -0.63 3.87 -13.28
CA TYR A 48 0.33 4.27 -12.24
C TYR A 48 0.29 5.77 -11.95
N GLU A 49 0.30 6.60 -13.00
CA GLU A 49 0.22 8.05 -12.83
C GLU A 49 -1.07 8.49 -12.14
N LYS A 50 -2.23 7.92 -12.55
CA LYS A 50 -3.52 8.19 -11.89
C LYS A 50 -3.51 7.80 -10.42
N ALA A 51 -2.89 6.68 -10.07
CA ALA A 51 -2.76 6.24 -8.68
C ALA A 51 -1.84 7.17 -7.88
N ALA A 52 -0.70 7.58 -8.44
CA ALA A 52 0.22 8.52 -7.82
C ALA A 52 -0.44 9.89 -7.59
N ILE A 53 -1.19 10.42 -8.55
CA ILE A 53 -1.94 11.68 -8.38
C ILE A 53 -2.90 11.59 -7.20
N ARG A 54 -3.65 10.49 -7.07
CA ARG A 54 -4.56 10.28 -5.93
C ARG A 54 -3.81 10.31 -4.61
N PHE A 55 -2.64 9.66 -4.55
CA PHE A 55 -1.78 9.67 -3.38
C PHE A 55 -1.29 11.07 -3.01
N LEU A 56 -0.80 11.86 -3.98
CA LEU A 56 -0.38 13.25 -3.77
C LEU A 56 -1.54 14.15 -3.31
N GLN A 57 -2.78 13.82 -3.71
CA GLN A 57 -3.99 14.48 -3.21
C GLN A 57 -4.40 14.05 -1.79
N GLY A 58 -3.61 13.19 -1.13
CA GLY A 58 -3.85 12.72 0.23
C GLY A 58 -4.63 11.41 0.34
N HIS A 59 -4.89 10.70 -0.77
CA HIS A 59 -5.55 9.39 -0.73
C HIS A 59 -4.52 8.26 -0.54
N THR A 60 -4.51 7.64 0.63
CA THR A 60 -3.61 6.50 0.89
C THR A 60 -4.05 5.27 0.08
N PRO A 61 -3.21 4.73 -0.83
CA PRO A 61 -3.52 3.48 -1.52
C PRO A 61 -3.55 2.31 -0.55
N VAL A 62 -4.47 1.38 -0.78
CA VAL A 62 -4.58 0.15 0.00
C VAL A 62 -4.01 -1.00 -0.82
N LEU A 63 -2.94 -1.61 -0.33
CA LEU A 63 -2.38 -2.83 -0.91
C LEU A 63 -3.28 -4.01 -0.50
N LEU A 64 -4.12 -4.47 -1.42
CA LEU A 64 -5.12 -5.52 -1.18
C LEU A 64 -4.54 -6.81 -0.57
N THR A 65 -3.34 -7.19 -0.97
CA THR A 65 -2.66 -8.42 -0.49
C THR A 65 -2.11 -8.29 0.93
N THR A 66 -1.99 -7.07 1.46
CA THR A 66 -1.50 -6.81 2.82
C THR A 66 -2.61 -6.45 3.79
N VAL A 67 -3.86 -6.30 3.32
CA VAL A 67 -5.02 -6.14 4.20
C VAL A 67 -5.38 -7.51 4.78
N LEU A 68 -4.69 -7.88 5.86
CA LEU A 68 -5.17 -8.92 6.74
C LEU A 68 -6.35 -8.32 7.52
N ARG A 69 -7.59 -8.56 7.06
CA ARG A 69 -8.75 -8.34 7.93
C ARG A 69 -8.63 -9.30 9.10
N GLY A 70 -8.08 -8.81 10.20
CA GLY A 70 -8.02 -9.56 11.44
C GLY A 70 -9.44 -9.79 11.99
N PRO A 71 -9.61 -10.69 12.97
CA PRO A 71 -10.87 -10.88 13.69
C PRO A 71 -11.29 -9.65 14.54
N PHE A 72 -10.64 -8.51 14.34
CA PHE A 72 -10.83 -7.23 15.03
C PHE A 72 -11.58 -6.20 14.19
N GLU A 73 -11.91 -6.52 12.94
CA GLU A 73 -12.57 -5.60 12.02
C GLU A 73 -13.95 -6.14 11.60
N GLY A 74 -14.96 -5.26 11.64
CA GLY A 74 -16.36 -5.58 11.28
C GLY A 74 -17.30 -5.69 12.49
N PRO A 75 -18.63 -5.73 12.26
CA PRO A 75 -19.63 -5.74 13.33
C PRO A 75 -19.54 -6.96 14.27
N ASP A 76 -18.88 -8.03 13.82
CA ASP A 76 -18.69 -9.28 14.57
C ASP A 76 -17.29 -9.41 15.21
N ALA A 77 -16.51 -8.33 15.26
CA ALA A 77 -15.16 -8.34 15.83
C ALA A 77 -15.17 -8.77 17.31
N LYS A 78 -14.51 -9.89 17.64
CA LYS A 78 -14.59 -10.49 19.00
C LYS A 78 -13.40 -10.19 19.92
N GLY A 79 -12.41 -9.41 19.45
CA GLY A 79 -11.22 -9.09 20.25
C GLY A 79 -10.36 -10.33 20.55
N TRP A 80 -9.12 -10.15 20.98
CA TRP A 80 -8.37 -11.26 21.57
C TRP A 80 -8.99 -11.51 22.95
N LYS A 81 -9.54 -12.70 23.19
CA LYS A 81 -9.84 -13.13 24.56
C LYS A 81 -8.58 -13.73 25.16
N GLU A 82 -7.98 -13.00 26.09
CA GLU A 82 -7.02 -13.58 27.03
C GLU A 82 -7.76 -14.62 27.89
N ASN A 83 -7.42 -15.89 27.72
CA ASN A 83 -7.84 -16.95 28.64
C ASN A 83 -6.67 -17.21 29.60
N GLY A 84 -6.53 -16.41 30.65
CA GLY A 84 -5.52 -16.70 31.66
C GLY A 84 -5.35 -15.65 32.74
N ALA A 85 -6.15 -15.73 33.81
CA ALA A 85 -5.69 -15.63 35.20
C ALA A 85 -6.90 -15.47 36.14
N ASN A 86 -7.43 -16.58 36.63
CA ASN A 86 -8.11 -16.60 37.92
C ASN A 86 -7.81 -17.93 38.59
N GLY A 87 -7.01 -17.90 39.66
CA GLY A 87 -6.75 -19.06 40.50
C GLY A 87 -5.30 -19.29 40.91
N ILE A 88 -4.53 -18.25 41.23
CA ILE A 88 -3.49 -18.44 42.26
C ILE A 88 -4.21 -18.41 43.61
N HIS A 89 -4.38 -19.61 44.18
CA HIS A 89 -4.82 -19.83 45.55
C HIS A 89 -3.82 -19.13 46.47
N SER A 90 -4.28 -18.14 47.24
CA SER A 90 -3.51 -17.60 48.35
C SER A 90 -3.53 -18.62 49.48
N ASP A 91 -2.48 -19.43 49.56
CA ASP A 91 -2.09 -20.09 50.81
C ASP A 91 -0.82 -19.42 51.34
N VAL A 92 -0.94 -18.98 52.60
CA VAL A 92 0.02 -18.30 53.51
C VAL A 92 0.06 -16.78 53.43
#